data_AF-A0A6P6V6N4-F1
#
_entry.id   AF-A0A6P6V6N4-F1
#
_cell.length_a   1.000
_cell.length_b   1.000
_cell.length_c   1.000
_cell.angle_alpha   90.00
_cell.angle_beta   90.00
_cell.angle_gamma   90.00
#
_symmetry.space_group_name_H-M   'P 1'
#
loop_
_entity.id
_entity.type
_entity.pdbx_description
1 polymer ?
#
loop_
_entity_poly.entity_id
_entity_poly.type
_entity_poly.pdbx_seq_one_letter_code
_entity_poly.pdbx_strand_id
1 'polypeptide(L)'
;MAVKATIPLVRVIELIAKNSEPQVGFIYETMDQAKETIKEELDDKESIYLPFWKAIDDIWDGSLHSPLHAAGYFLNPKYFYTNDFYADSEVLNGLLCCIVRLAEDPRLQGVINSQIEEYRGAKGPFGLGLAHLQSSPGSWWLDYGHGCPQLQHFAIRILSQTCSGAAGYNLKRSLAEKLLNKGRNPIEQERLAAMVFAHCNLQLQNFNQGIASYLGTAAIDPMDDWVVDKAAPVVSRSNEEEKEFTWKELDCGNIIGGRGEGDPGPSNFH
;
A
#
# COMPACT_ATOMS: atom_id res chain seq x y z
N MET A 1 18.86 -0.10 -23.51
CA MET A 1 18.33 1.03 -22.73
C MET A 1 16.95 0.71 -22.19
N ALA A 2 15.90 0.68 -23.01
CA ALA A 2 14.53 0.40 -22.55
C ALA A 2 14.42 -0.91 -21.74
N VAL A 3 14.92 -2.04 -22.27
CA VAL A 3 14.90 -3.35 -21.57
C VAL A 3 15.56 -3.26 -20.19
N LYS A 4 16.74 -2.64 -20.10
CA LYS A 4 17.49 -2.45 -18.86
C LYS A 4 16.69 -1.63 -17.83
N ALA A 5 16.02 -0.57 -18.29
CA ALA A 5 15.19 0.26 -17.41
C ALA A 5 13.90 -0.45 -16.96
N THR A 6 13.35 -1.35 -17.78
CA THR A 6 12.07 -2.03 -17.47
C THR A 6 12.20 -3.28 -16.61
N ILE A 7 13.34 -4.00 -16.66
CA ILE A 7 13.51 -5.26 -15.90
C ILE A 7 13.34 -5.04 -14.38
N PRO A 8 13.91 -3.99 -13.76
CA PRO A 8 13.71 -3.72 -12.33
C PRO A 8 12.23 -3.53 -11.98
N LEU A 9 11.47 -2.80 -12.81
CA LEU A 9 10.03 -2.59 -12.60
C LEU A 9 9.21 -3.89 -12.76
N VAL A 10 9.61 -4.76 -13.69
CA VAL A 10 8.98 -6.09 -13.80
C VAL A 10 9.20 -6.89 -12.52
N ARG A 11 10.40 -6.83 -11.90
CA ARG A 11 10.65 -7.51 -10.61
C ARG A 11 9.79 -6.95 -9.48
N VAL A 12 9.56 -5.63 -9.43
CA VAL A 12 8.62 -5.00 -8.48
C VAL A 12 7.21 -5.57 -8.65
N ILE A 13 6.73 -5.68 -9.90
CA ILE A 13 5.40 -6.23 -10.19
C ILE A 13 5.32 -7.71 -9.80
N GLU A 14 6.37 -8.49 -10.09
CA GLU A 14 6.42 -9.89 -9.71
C GLU A 14 6.39 -10.10 -8.19
N LEU A 15 7.05 -9.23 -7.42
CA LEU A 15 6.99 -9.26 -5.95
C LEU A 15 5.55 -9.12 -5.45
N ILE A 16 4.80 -8.17 -5.99
CA ILE A 16 3.39 -7.92 -5.62
C ILE A 16 2.48 -9.08 -6.07
N ALA A 17 2.75 -9.66 -7.24
CA ALA A 17 1.86 -10.65 -7.86
C ALA A 17 2.05 -12.08 -7.35
N LYS A 18 3.27 -12.48 -6.99
CA LYS A 18 3.61 -13.88 -6.68
C LYS A 18 3.60 -14.21 -5.19
N ASN A 19 3.68 -13.21 -4.31
CA ASN A 19 3.88 -13.47 -2.90
C ASN A 19 2.54 -13.58 -2.14
N SER A 20 2.35 -14.71 -1.45
CA SER A 20 1.21 -14.91 -0.55
C SER A 20 1.33 -14.08 0.74
N GLU A 21 2.53 -13.57 1.05
CA GLU A 21 2.74 -12.69 2.18
C GLU A 21 2.36 -11.24 1.83
N PRO A 22 1.87 -10.45 2.79
CA PRO A 22 1.67 -9.02 2.64
C PRO A 22 2.94 -8.26 2.23
N GLN A 23 2.87 -7.48 1.15
CA GLN A 23 4.03 -6.77 0.56
C GLN A 23 4.18 -5.30 0.98
N VAL A 24 3.24 -4.78 1.78
CA VAL A 24 3.19 -3.36 2.15
C VAL A 24 4.42 -2.87 2.90
N GLY A 25 5.09 -3.76 3.65
CA GLY A 25 6.35 -3.46 4.33
C GLY A 25 7.58 -3.47 3.42
N PHE A 26 7.44 -3.90 2.16
CA PHE A 26 8.56 -4.08 1.22
C PHE A 26 8.50 -3.17 0.02
N ILE A 27 7.30 -2.81 -0.42
CA ILE A 27 7.10 -2.19 -1.74
C ILE A 27 7.79 -0.82 -1.88
N TYR A 28 7.82 -0.02 -0.82
CA TYR A 28 8.48 1.30 -0.82
C TYR A 28 9.96 1.15 -1.18
N GLU A 29 10.70 0.42 -0.35
CA GLU A 29 12.12 0.11 -0.59
C GLU A 29 12.36 -0.62 -1.91
N THR A 30 11.46 -1.51 -2.32
CA THR A 30 11.61 -2.22 -3.61
C THR A 30 11.50 -1.26 -4.79
N MET A 31 10.70 -0.19 -4.68
CA MET A 31 10.61 0.85 -5.71
C MET A 31 11.91 1.66 -5.76
N ASP A 32 12.46 2.04 -4.61
CA ASP A 32 13.74 2.75 -4.53
C ASP A 32 14.89 1.93 -5.11
N GLN A 33 14.99 0.65 -4.74
CA GLN A 33 15.96 -0.28 -5.32
C GLN A 33 15.79 -0.44 -6.83
N ALA A 34 14.56 -0.39 -7.33
CA ALA A 34 14.32 -0.41 -8.77
C ALA A 34 14.87 0.85 -9.44
N LYS A 35 14.67 2.04 -8.85
CA LYS A 35 15.24 3.30 -9.35
C LYS A 35 16.77 3.26 -9.35
N GLU A 36 17.40 2.84 -8.26
CA GLU A 36 18.87 2.71 -8.19
C GLU A 36 19.41 1.71 -9.21
N THR A 37 18.76 0.54 -9.36
CA THR A 37 19.16 -0.46 -10.37
C THR A 37 19.09 0.13 -11.79
N ILE A 38 18.07 0.94 -12.09
CA ILE A 38 17.94 1.61 -13.40
C ILE A 38 19.11 2.57 -13.64
N LYS A 39 19.48 3.35 -12.62
CA LYS A 39 20.59 4.30 -12.68
C LYS A 39 21.92 3.57 -12.93
N GLU A 40 22.20 2.51 -12.19
CA GLU A 40 23.40 1.68 -12.37
C GLU A 40 23.46 1.05 -13.78
N GLU A 41 22.35 0.46 -14.24
CA GLU A 41 22.29 -0.20 -15.55
C GLU A 41 22.44 0.76 -16.75
N LEU A 42 22.24 2.06 -16.51
CA LEU A 42 22.37 3.14 -17.47
C LEU A 42 23.67 3.94 -17.27
N ASP A 43 24.67 3.32 -16.62
CA ASP A 43 26.02 3.85 -16.38
C ASP A 43 26.03 5.18 -15.60
N ASP A 44 25.09 5.38 -14.67
CA ASP A 44 24.97 6.61 -13.86
C ASP A 44 24.82 7.90 -14.69
N LYS A 45 24.42 7.78 -15.96
CA LYS A 45 24.25 8.93 -16.85
C LYS A 45 22.91 9.60 -16.56
N GLU A 46 22.96 10.65 -15.74
CA GLU A 46 21.80 11.45 -15.32
C GLU A 46 20.85 11.80 -16.48
N SER A 47 21.38 12.27 -17.60
CA SER A 47 20.57 12.64 -18.77
C SER A 47 19.77 11.49 -19.39
N ILE A 48 20.11 10.24 -19.05
CA ILE A 48 19.46 9.03 -19.56
C ILE A 48 18.49 8.45 -18.53
N TYR A 49 18.88 8.32 -17.25
CA TYR A 49 18.03 7.66 -16.24
C TYR A 49 17.00 8.60 -15.60
N LEU A 50 17.27 9.91 -15.49
CA LEU A 50 16.34 10.86 -14.85
C LEU A 50 14.95 10.89 -15.50
N PRO A 51 14.80 10.81 -16.84
CA PRO A 51 13.48 10.68 -17.46
C PRO A 51 12.69 9.44 -17.00
N PHE A 52 13.38 8.31 -16.73
CA PHE A 52 12.72 7.11 -16.21
C PHE A 52 12.30 7.29 -14.77
N TRP A 53 13.18 7.84 -13.92
CA TRP A 53 12.86 8.16 -12.54
C TRP A 53 11.65 9.09 -12.44
N LYS A 54 11.66 10.19 -13.21
CA LYS A 54 10.52 11.10 -13.27
C LYS A 54 9.22 10.40 -13.64
N ALA A 55 9.24 9.53 -14.66
CA ALA A 55 8.05 8.78 -15.04
C ALA A 55 7.58 7.79 -13.97
N ILE A 56 8.51 7.20 -13.22
CA ILE A 56 8.20 6.32 -12.08
C ILE A 56 7.57 7.13 -10.96
N ASP A 57 8.17 8.27 -10.59
CA ASP A 57 7.72 9.15 -9.51
C ASP A 57 6.33 9.71 -9.83
N ASP A 58 6.11 10.20 -11.05
CA ASP A 58 4.80 10.69 -11.53
C ASP A 58 3.70 9.61 -11.36
N ILE A 59 4.01 8.33 -11.57
CA ILE A 59 3.07 7.21 -11.41
C ILE A 59 2.94 6.79 -9.95
N TRP A 60 4.06 6.72 -9.23
CA TRP A 60 4.11 6.33 -7.83
C TRP A 60 3.30 7.32 -7.01
N ASP A 61 3.69 8.58 -6.99
CA ASP A 61 3.08 9.63 -6.18
C ASP A 61 1.63 9.91 -6.63
N GLY A 62 1.38 9.86 -7.93
CA GLY A 62 0.06 10.17 -8.49
C GLY A 62 -0.95 9.03 -8.40
N SER A 63 -0.53 7.78 -8.31
CA SER A 63 -1.45 6.64 -8.51
C SER A 63 -1.21 5.41 -7.63
N LEU A 64 0.02 5.12 -7.20
CA LEU A 64 0.32 3.84 -6.52
C LEU A 64 0.65 4.03 -5.04
N HIS A 65 1.34 5.10 -4.69
CA HIS A 65 1.76 5.40 -3.34
C HIS A 65 0.56 5.68 -2.43
N SER A 66 0.75 5.38 -1.14
CA SER A 66 -0.19 5.74 -0.08
C SER A 66 0.57 5.77 1.25
N PRO A 67 0.07 6.50 2.26
CA PRO A 67 0.67 6.53 3.60
C PRO A 67 0.95 5.14 4.20
N LEU A 68 0.19 4.11 3.81
CA LEU A 68 0.41 2.73 4.25
C LEU A 68 1.74 2.14 3.78
N HIS A 69 2.22 2.49 2.59
CA HIS A 69 3.49 1.99 2.06
C HIS A 69 4.67 2.60 2.85
N ALA A 70 4.65 3.91 3.05
CA ALA A 70 5.58 4.64 3.91
C ALA A 70 5.58 4.09 5.36
N ALA A 71 4.41 3.94 5.97
CA ALA A 71 4.30 3.38 7.32
C ALA A 71 4.76 1.92 7.39
N GLY A 72 4.45 1.12 6.36
CA GLY A 72 4.89 -0.27 6.24
C GLY A 72 6.41 -0.38 6.19
N TYR A 73 7.06 0.47 5.40
CA TYR A 73 8.52 0.55 5.34
C TYR A 73 9.15 0.86 6.69
N PHE A 74 8.66 1.91 7.37
CA PHE A 74 9.13 2.29 8.70
C PHE A 74 8.99 1.15 9.72
N LEU A 75 7.88 0.42 9.66
CA LEU A 75 7.56 -0.66 10.60
C LEU A 75 8.21 -1.99 10.20
N ASN A 76 8.90 -2.08 9.07
CA ASN A 76 9.57 -3.31 8.68
C ASN A 76 10.93 -3.40 9.39
N PRO A 77 11.12 -4.29 10.38
CA PRO A 77 12.35 -4.36 11.17
C PRO A 77 13.57 -4.75 10.30
N LYS A 78 13.34 -5.45 9.18
CA LYS A 78 14.38 -5.82 8.22
C LYS A 78 15.07 -4.61 7.61
N TYR A 79 14.33 -3.52 7.40
CA TYR A 79 14.87 -2.27 6.87
C TYR A 79 15.14 -1.29 8.01
N PHE A 80 14.21 -1.13 8.95
CA PHE A 80 14.33 -0.13 10.01
C PHE A 80 15.65 -0.21 10.82
N TYR A 81 16.15 -1.42 11.06
CA TYR A 81 17.38 -1.63 11.85
C TYR A 81 18.66 -1.79 11.02
N THR A 82 18.60 -1.58 9.70
CA THR A 82 19.81 -1.56 8.86
C THR A 82 20.44 -0.17 8.86
N ASN A 83 21.74 -0.09 8.55
CA ASN A 83 22.48 1.17 8.59
C ASN A 83 22.11 2.15 7.47
N ASP A 84 21.50 1.63 6.41
CA ASP A 84 21.01 2.35 5.22
C ASP A 84 19.55 2.80 5.36
N PHE A 85 18.89 2.53 6.48
CA PHE A 85 17.53 3.01 6.71
C PHE A 85 17.45 4.53 6.68
N TYR A 86 16.52 5.05 5.90
CA TYR A 86 16.28 6.48 5.80
C TYR A 86 14.78 6.80 5.91
N ALA A 87 14.41 7.54 6.94
CA ALA A 87 13.04 8.03 7.13
C ALA A 87 12.97 9.53 6.82
N ASP A 88 12.63 9.84 5.58
CA ASP A 88 12.39 11.22 5.15
C ASP A 88 11.03 11.77 5.64
N SER A 89 10.69 12.98 5.19
CA SER A 89 9.40 13.58 5.51
C SER A 89 8.21 12.78 4.99
N GLU A 90 8.34 12.08 3.86
CA GLU A 90 7.26 11.27 3.30
C GLU A 90 7.00 10.04 4.18
N VAL A 91 8.05 9.33 4.58
CA VAL A 91 7.96 8.16 5.46
C VAL A 91 7.36 8.54 6.81
N LEU A 92 7.85 9.63 7.41
CA LEU A 92 7.38 10.09 8.72
C LEU A 92 5.93 10.62 8.65
N ASN A 93 5.57 11.37 7.61
CA ASN A 93 4.20 11.83 7.42
C ASN A 93 3.24 10.67 7.14
N GLY A 94 3.68 9.69 6.35
CA GLY A 94 2.91 8.48 6.06
C GLY A 94 2.57 7.71 7.34
N LEU A 95 3.58 7.49 8.20
CA LEU A 95 3.40 6.88 9.51
C LEU A 95 2.41 7.68 10.38
N LEU A 96 2.58 9.00 10.47
CA LEU A 96 1.70 9.86 11.26
C LEU A 96 0.25 9.83 10.75
N CYS A 97 0.04 9.96 9.44
CA CYS A 97 -1.29 9.88 8.84
C CYS A 97 -1.94 8.51 9.15
N CYS A 98 -1.18 7.41 9.12
CA CYS A 98 -1.68 6.10 9.52
C CYS A 98 -2.04 6.03 11.01
N ILE A 99 -1.21 6.59 11.91
CA ILE A 99 -1.50 6.63 13.35
C ILE A 99 -2.80 7.39 13.60
N VAL A 100 -2.95 8.60 13.04
CA VAL A 100 -4.14 9.44 13.22
C VAL A 100 -5.39 8.75 12.69
N ARG A 101 -5.31 8.05 11.57
CA ARG A 101 -6.48 7.38 10.95
C ARG A 101 -6.85 6.05 11.57
N LEU A 102 -5.89 5.31 12.12
CA LEU A 102 -6.13 3.97 12.69
C LEU A 102 -6.32 3.99 14.20
N ALA A 103 -5.83 5.02 14.90
CA ALA A 103 -6.03 5.24 16.32
C ALA A 103 -6.85 6.53 16.54
N GLU A 104 -8.18 6.39 16.55
CA GLU A 104 -9.11 7.52 16.67
C GLU A 104 -9.00 8.28 18.01
N ASP A 105 -8.56 7.62 19.10
CA ASP A 105 -8.36 8.26 20.43
C ASP A 105 -6.97 8.94 20.50
N PRO A 106 -6.89 10.27 20.74
CA PRO A 106 -5.62 10.98 20.92
C PRO A 106 -4.72 10.40 22.02
N ARG A 107 -5.29 9.79 23.06
CA ARG A 107 -4.51 9.12 24.11
C ARG A 107 -3.81 7.88 23.56
N LEU A 108 -4.48 7.12 22.71
CA LEU A 108 -3.90 5.95 22.07
C LEU A 108 -2.79 6.37 21.10
N GLN A 109 -2.96 7.46 20.36
CA GLN A 109 -1.90 8.04 19.52
C GLN A 109 -0.66 8.40 20.36
N GLY A 110 -0.86 9.02 21.53
CA GLY A 110 0.24 9.32 22.47
C GLY A 110 0.98 8.07 22.95
N VAL A 111 0.26 6.99 23.26
CA VAL A 111 0.86 5.70 23.66
C VAL A 111 1.64 5.07 22.51
N ILE A 112 1.07 5.04 21.30
CA ILE A 112 1.75 4.51 20.10
C ILE A 112 3.04 5.29 19.84
N ASN A 113 3.01 6.63 19.89
CA ASN A 113 4.20 7.45 19.72
C ASN A 113 5.27 7.18 20.78
N SER A 114 4.88 7.02 22.05
CA SER A 114 5.83 6.62 23.10
C SER A 114 6.45 5.25 22.83
N GLN A 115 5.67 4.29 22.34
CA GLN A 115 6.14 2.95 22.00
C GLN A 115 7.04 2.93 20.75
N ILE A 116 6.83 3.87 19.81
CA ILE A 116 7.71 4.05 18.65
C ILE A 116 9.12 4.43 19.11
N GLU A 117 9.27 5.24 20.17
CA GLU A 117 10.59 5.56 20.72
C GLU A 117 11.28 4.34 21.36
N GLU A 118 10.52 3.37 21.87
CA GLU A 118 11.08 2.10 22.34
C GLU A 118 11.55 1.22 21.18
N TYR A 119 10.75 1.14 20.11
CA TYR A 119 11.12 0.46 18.87
C TYR A 119 12.37 1.09 18.23
N ARG A 120 12.42 2.41 18.09
CA ARG A 120 13.59 3.17 17.58
C ARG A 120 14.86 2.84 18.36
N GLY A 121 14.76 2.75 19.69
CA GLY A 121 15.87 2.44 20.56
C GLY A 121 16.22 0.95 20.68
N ALA A 122 15.55 0.06 19.93
CA ALA A 122 15.64 -1.39 20.06
C ALA A 122 15.54 -1.86 21.53
N LYS A 123 14.66 -1.21 22.31
CA LYS A 123 14.56 -1.46 23.76
C LYS A 123 13.83 -2.76 24.04
N GLY A 124 14.22 -3.40 25.14
CA GLY A 124 13.54 -4.61 25.63
C GLY A 124 13.55 -5.73 24.58
N PRO A 125 12.40 -6.38 24.30
CA PRO A 125 12.32 -7.50 23.36
C PRO A 125 12.77 -7.17 21.93
N PHE A 126 12.65 -5.92 21.48
CA PHE A 126 13.09 -5.51 20.14
C PHE A 126 14.59 -5.73 19.93
N GLY A 127 15.41 -5.50 20.97
CA GLY A 127 16.86 -5.76 20.91
C GLY A 127 17.20 -7.24 20.70
N LEU A 128 16.39 -8.15 21.22
CA LEU A 128 16.53 -9.60 20.95
C LEU A 128 16.09 -9.96 19.53
N GLY A 129 15.12 -9.22 18.99
CA GLY A 129 14.62 -9.36 17.63
C GLY A 129 15.65 -9.00 16.56
N LEU A 130 16.70 -8.24 16.88
CA LEU A 130 17.75 -7.87 15.91
C LEU A 130 18.49 -9.08 15.32
N ALA A 131 18.52 -10.23 16.01
CA ALA A 131 19.09 -11.47 15.46
C ALA A 131 18.16 -12.19 14.47
N HIS A 132 16.88 -11.77 14.36
CA HIS A 132 15.82 -12.49 13.65
C HIS A 132 15.13 -11.65 12.56
N LEU A 133 15.80 -10.62 12.05
CA LEU A 133 15.30 -9.70 11.02
C LEU A 133 14.99 -10.36 9.66
N GLN A 134 15.41 -11.61 9.46
CA GLN A 134 15.10 -12.40 8.26
C GLN A 134 13.71 -13.06 8.32
N SER A 135 13.05 -13.02 9.47
CA SER A 135 11.67 -13.50 9.61
C SER A 135 10.70 -12.59 8.87
N SER A 136 9.48 -13.06 8.60
CA SER A 136 8.44 -12.19 8.05
C SER A 136 8.20 -11.01 9.02
N PRO A 137 7.97 -9.78 8.54
CA PRO A 137 7.76 -8.62 9.41
C PRO A 137 6.60 -8.85 10.40
N GLY A 138 5.51 -9.46 9.94
CA GLY A 138 4.37 -9.80 10.79
C GLY A 138 4.73 -10.75 11.94
N SER A 139 5.45 -11.84 11.64
CA SER A 139 5.91 -12.78 12.67
C SER A 139 6.89 -12.14 13.64
N TRP A 140 7.81 -11.32 13.14
CA TRP A 140 8.75 -10.58 13.99
C TRP A 140 8.01 -9.68 14.99
N TRP A 141 6.99 -8.94 14.54
CA TRP A 141 6.17 -8.13 15.44
C TRP A 141 5.38 -8.95 16.45
N LEU A 142 4.89 -10.15 16.08
CA LEU A 142 4.23 -11.05 17.02
C LEU A 142 5.19 -11.49 18.15
N ASP A 143 6.42 -11.85 17.81
CA ASP A 143 7.39 -12.39 18.76
C ASP A 143 8.02 -11.30 19.64
N TYR A 144 8.41 -10.17 19.04
CA TYR A 144 9.22 -9.13 19.70
C TYR A 144 8.44 -7.84 20.01
N GLY A 145 7.20 -7.70 19.55
CA GLY A 145 6.36 -6.52 19.80
C GLY A 145 5.67 -6.50 21.16
N HIS A 146 5.69 -7.60 21.92
CA HIS A 146 4.85 -7.77 23.12
C HIS A 146 5.10 -6.74 24.25
N GLY A 147 6.29 -6.13 24.31
CA GLY A 147 6.59 -5.04 25.25
C GLY A 147 5.86 -3.73 24.92
N CYS A 148 5.40 -3.58 23.67
CA CYS A 148 4.73 -2.41 23.13
C CYS A 148 3.42 -2.81 22.45
N PRO A 149 2.38 -3.20 23.21
CA PRO A 149 1.20 -3.87 22.65
C PRO A 149 0.36 -3.02 21.68
N GLN A 150 0.34 -1.69 21.84
CA GLN A 150 -0.43 -0.82 20.96
C GLN A 150 0.27 -0.64 19.62
N LEU A 151 1.59 -0.43 19.66
CA LEU A 151 2.43 -0.39 18.48
C LEU A 151 2.48 -1.76 17.79
N GLN A 152 2.53 -2.87 18.54
CA GLN A 152 2.48 -4.22 17.99
C GLN A 152 1.20 -4.43 17.18
N HIS A 153 0.03 -4.14 17.77
CA HIS A 153 -1.24 -4.27 17.07
C HIS A 153 -1.32 -3.35 15.84
N PHE A 154 -0.84 -2.12 15.97
CA PHE A 154 -0.76 -1.16 14.87
C PHE A 154 0.13 -1.67 13.72
N ALA A 155 1.34 -2.15 14.04
CA ALA A 155 2.30 -2.65 13.08
C ALA A 155 1.80 -3.90 12.36
N ILE A 156 1.25 -4.88 13.10
CA ILE A 156 0.65 -6.06 12.49
C ILE A 156 -0.51 -5.66 11.58
N ARG A 157 -1.36 -4.72 12.00
CA ARG A 157 -2.49 -4.25 11.16
C ARG A 157 -2.02 -3.63 9.86
N ILE A 158 -0.99 -2.78 9.89
CA ILE A 158 -0.41 -2.17 8.69
C ILE A 158 0.29 -3.22 7.85
N LEU A 159 1.21 -3.99 8.43
CA LEU A 159 2.02 -4.97 7.71
C LEU A 159 1.20 -6.14 7.17
N SER A 160 -0.04 -6.35 7.63
CA SER A 160 -0.95 -7.34 7.06
C SER A 160 -1.72 -6.84 5.83
N GLN A 161 -1.58 -5.56 5.44
CA GLN A 161 -2.24 -5.04 4.25
C GLN A 161 -1.61 -5.58 2.96
N THR A 162 -2.46 -5.88 1.98
CA THR A 162 -2.03 -6.39 0.66
C THR A 162 -1.76 -5.24 -0.30
N CYS A 163 -0.70 -5.33 -1.11
CA CYS A 163 -0.46 -4.41 -2.22
C CYS A 163 -1.12 -4.87 -3.54
N SER A 164 -1.80 -6.02 -3.52
CA SER A 164 -2.55 -6.55 -4.66
C SER A 164 -3.94 -5.92 -4.72
N GLY A 165 -4.30 -5.41 -5.91
CA GLY A 165 -5.63 -4.90 -6.18
C GLY A 165 -6.65 -6.01 -6.45
N ALA A 166 -7.79 -5.63 -7.04
CA ALA A 166 -8.88 -6.52 -7.48
C ALA A 166 -8.42 -7.79 -8.21
N ALA A 167 -7.35 -7.71 -8.99
CA ALA A 167 -6.78 -8.84 -9.73
C ALA A 167 -6.29 -9.99 -8.81
N GLY A 168 -5.83 -9.68 -7.59
CA GLY A 168 -5.41 -10.70 -6.61
C GLY A 168 -6.55 -11.60 -6.13
N TYR A 169 -7.79 -11.13 -6.28
CA TYR A 169 -9.01 -11.87 -5.94
C TYR A 169 -9.74 -12.37 -7.18
N ASN A 170 -9.07 -12.45 -8.33
CA ASN A 170 -9.67 -12.78 -9.62
C ASN A 170 -10.88 -11.90 -9.97
N LEU A 171 -10.95 -10.69 -9.43
CA LEU A 171 -12.06 -9.77 -9.68
C LEU A 171 -11.80 -9.04 -11.00
N LYS A 172 -12.76 -9.15 -11.93
CA LYS A 172 -12.67 -8.47 -13.23
C LYS A 172 -12.54 -6.97 -13.03
N ARG A 173 -11.57 -6.36 -13.72
CA ARG A 173 -11.30 -4.91 -13.67
C ARG A 173 -12.55 -4.08 -13.98
N SER A 174 -13.32 -4.48 -15.00
CA SER A 174 -14.57 -3.83 -15.39
C SER A 174 -15.59 -3.79 -14.25
N LEU A 175 -15.59 -4.78 -13.36
CA LEU A 175 -16.49 -4.83 -12.23
C LEU A 175 -16.01 -3.95 -11.08
N ALA A 176 -14.70 -3.94 -10.80
CA ALA A 176 -14.11 -3.02 -9.83
C ALA A 176 -14.38 -1.55 -10.23
N GLU A 177 -14.20 -1.22 -11.51
CA GLU A 177 -14.54 0.10 -12.06
C GLU A 177 -16.03 0.41 -11.91
N LYS A 178 -16.90 -0.58 -12.14
CA LYS A 178 -18.36 -0.47 -11.95
C LYS A 178 -18.75 -0.23 -10.49
N LEU A 179 -18.02 -0.79 -9.53
CA LEU A 179 -18.25 -0.61 -8.09
C LEU A 179 -17.79 0.78 -7.62
N LEU A 180 -16.71 1.32 -8.18
CA LEU A 180 -16.25 2.67 -7.86
C LEU A 180 -17.11 3.78 -8.50
N ASN A 181 -17.88 3.44 -9.55
CA ASN A 181 -18.71 4.42 -10.25
C ASN A 181 -20.03 4.69 -9.49
N LYS A 182 -20.15 5.90 -8.91
CA LYS A 182 -21.33 6.35 -8.13
C LYS A 182 -22.59 6.66 -8.96
N GLY A 183 -22.55 6.50 -10.30
CA GLY A 183 -23.68 6.80 -11.19
C GLY A 183 -24.71 5.66 -11.35
N ARG A 184 -24.99 4.87 -10.31
CA ARG A 184 -25.94 3.74 -10.34
C ARG A 184 -27.11 3.95 -9.38
N ASN A 185 -28.19 3.21 -9.61
CA ASN A 185 -29.27 3.09 -8.62
C ASN A 185 -28.71 2.55 -7.29
N PRO A 186 -28.96 3.18 -6.13
CA PRO A 186 -28.44 2.75 -4.84
C PRO A 186 -28.64 1.25 -4.52
N ILE A 187 -29.82 0.71 -4.85
CA ILE A 187 -30.13 -0.72 -4.58
C ILE A 187 -29.25 -1.64 -5.44
N GLU A 188 -29.01 -1.26 -6.70
CA GLU A 188 -28.13 -2.04 -7.58
C GLU A 188 -26.67 -1.93 -7.13
N GLN A 189 -26.28 -0.76 -6.64
CA GLN A 189 -24.95 -0.52 -6.11
C GLN A 189 -24.69 -1.36 -4.85
N GLU A 190 -25.65 -1.43 -3.93
CA GLU A 190 -25.57 -2.26 -2.72
C GLU A 190 -25.50 -3.75 -3.07
N ARG A 191 -26.34 -4.21 -4.02
CA ARG A 191 -26.30 -5.59 -4.52
C ARG A 191 -24.97 -5.95 -5.16
N LEU A 192 -24.42 -5.04 -5.97
CA LEU A 192 -23.09 -5.21 -6.58
C LEU A 192 -22.01 -5.31 -5.48
N ALA A 193 -22.03 -4.42 -4.49
CA ALA A 193 -21.08 -4.44 -3.39
C ALA A 193 -21.16 -5.75 -2.60
N ALA A 194 -22.37 -6.22 -2.27
CA ALA A 194 -22.57 -7.49 -1.58
C ALA A 194 -22.06 -8.69 -2.41
N MET A 195 -22.24 -8.66 -3.73
CA MET A 195 -21.75 -9.70 -4.63
C MET A 195 -20.22 -9.73 -4.71
N VAL A 196 -19.57 -8.57 -4.87
CA VAL A 196 -18.11 -8.45 -4.84
C VAL A 196 -17.55 -8.93 -3.51
N PHE A 197 -18.19 -8.54 -2.40
CA PHE A 197 -17.83 -8.99 -1.07
C PHE A 197 -17.87 -10.52 -0.94
N ALA A 198 -18.96 -11.16 -1.38
CA ALA A 198 -19.08 -12.61 -1.37
C ALA A 198 -18.02 -13.29 -2.25
N HIS A 199 -17.76 -12.77 -3.45
CA HIS A 199 -16.72 -13.28 -4.36
C HIS A 199 -15.33 -13.20 -3.73
N CYS A 200 -14.93 -12.04 -3.22
CA CYS A 200 -13.63 -11.86 -2.57
C CYS A 200 -13.47 -12.79 -1.36
N ASN A 201 -14.50 -12.95 -0.53
CA ASN A 201 -14.46 -13.85 0.62
C ASN A 201 -14.32 -15.33 0.23
N LEU A 202 -15.01 -15.76 -0.84
CA LEU A 202 -14.86 -17.13 -1.37
C LEU A 202 -13.43 -17.37 -1.87
N GLN A 203 -12.83 -16.38 -2.56
CA GLN A 203 -11.44 -16.48 -3.02
C GLN A 203 -10.47 -16.54 -1.85
N LEU A 204 -10.65 -15.70 -0.82
CA LEU A 204 -9.87 -15.75 0.43
C LEU A 204 -9.93 -17.13 1.11
N GLN A 205 -11.12 -17.74 1.17
CA GLN A 205 -11.28 -19.09 1.72
C GLN A 205 -10.53 -20.15 0.90
N ASN A 206 -10.53 -20.02 -0.44
CA ASN A 206 -9.81 -20.93 -1.33
C ASN A 206 -8.28 -20.80 -1.18
N PHE A 207 -7.76 -19.58 -1.02
CA PHE A 207 -6.34 -19.33 -0.73
C PHE A 207 -5.90 -20.00 0.58
N ASN A 208 -6.71 -19.88 1.64
CA ASN A 208 -6.43 -20.51 2.93
C ASN A 208 -6.46 -22.05 2.87
N GLN A 209 -7.15 -22.63 1.88
CA GLN A 209 -7.20 -24.08 1.65
C GLN A 209 -6.09 -24.58 0.71
N GLY A 210 -5.19 -23.71 0.25
CA GLY A 210 -4.10 -24.06 -0.66
C GLY A 210 -4.56 -24.39 -2.09
N ILE A 211 -5.81 -24.05 -2.44
CA ILE A 211 -6.32 -24.20 -3.81
C ILE A 211 -5.81 -22.99 -4.59
N ALA A 212 -4.58 -23.07 -5.09
CA ALA A 212 -4.05 -22.07 -5.99
C ALA A 212 -4.94 -22.02 -7.23
N SER A 213 -5.59 -20.88 -7.50
CA SER A 213 -6.30 -20.65 -8.76
C SER A 213 -5.28 -20.40 -9.89
N TYR A 214 -4.45 -21.40 -10.17
CA TYR A 214 -3.65 -21.44 -11.39
C TYR A 214 -4.60 -21.77 -12.54
N LEU A 215 -4.80 -20.78 -13.42
CA LEU A 215 -5.32 -20.91 -14.78
C LEU A 215 -6.72 -21.52 -14.93
N GLY A 216 -7.69 -20.61 -15.12
CA GLY A 216 -8.80 -20.76 -16.07
C GLY A 216 -9.48 -22.12 -16.12
N THR A 217 -10.32 -22.42 -15.12
CA THR A 217 -11.46 -23.31 -15.39
C THR A 217 -12.55 -22.45 -16.02
N ALA A 218 -12.92 -22.80 -17.25
CA ALA A 218 -14.03 -22.21 -18.00
C ALA A 218 -15.39 -22.60 -17.40
N ALA A 219 -15.57 -22.39 -16.09
CA ALA A 219 -16.88 -22.24 -15.52
C ALA A 219 -17.38 -20.85 -15.93
N ILE A 220 -18.62 -20.76 -16.40
CA ILE A 220 -19.31 -19.48 -16.58
C ILE A 220 -19.21 -18.76 -15.25
N ASP A 221 -18.37 -17.74 -15.20
CA ASP A 221 -18.19 -16.93 -14.01
C ASP A 221 -19.51 -16.19 -13.80
N PRO A 222 -20.20 -16.37 -12.66
CA PRO A 222 -21.44 -15.64 -12.37
C PRO A 222 -21.28 -14.12 -12.50
N MET A 223 -20.03 -13.63 -12.49
CA MET A 223 -19.66 -12.24 -12.76
C MET A 223 -19.88 -11.78 -14.21
N ASP A 224 -19.93 -12.70 -15.19
CA ASP A 224 -20.11 -12.38 -16.62
C ASP A 224 -21.51 -11.83 -16.93
N ASP A 225 -22.54 -12.30 -16.23
CA ASP A 225 -23.93 -11.83 -16.42
C ASP A 225 -24.15 -10.37 -15.99
N TRP A 226 -23.25 -9.81 -15.18
CA TRP A 226 -23.31 -8.42 -14.72
C TRP A 226 -22.52 -7.44 -15.61
N VAL A 227 -21.80 -7.95 -16.62
CA VAL A 227 -21.14 -7.15 -17.64
C VAL A 227 -22.12 -6.73 -18.73
N VAL A 228 -23.24 -6.11 -18.35
CA VAL A 228 -24.14 -5.46 -19.31
C VAL A 228 -23.63 -4.03 -19.57
N ASP A 229 -23.49 -3.67 -20.85
CA ASP A 229 -23.15 -2.32 -21.32
C ASP A 229 -24.25 -1.32 -20.93
N LYS A 230 -23.85 -0.14 -20.45
CA LYS A 230 -24.81 0.88 -19.97
C LYS A 230 -25.60 1.49 -21.14
N ALA A 231 -26.92 1.58 -20.96
CA ALA A 231 -27.78 2.56 -21.62
C ALA A 231 -27.47 4.00 -21.12
N ALA A 232 -27.81 4.99 -21.95
CA ALA A 232 -27.50 6.42 -21.83
C ALA A 232 -27.88 7.07 -20.47
N PRO A 233 -27.21 8.16 -20.05
CA PRO A 233 -27.32 8.67 -18.69
C PRO A 233 -28.64 9.41 -18.46
N VAL A 234 -29.35 9.05 -17.39
CA VAL A 234 -30.44 9.85 -16.83
C VAL A 234 -29.88 10.70 -15.70
N VAL A 235 -30.06 12.01 -15.82
CA VAL A 235 -29.70 13.02 -14.81
C VAL A 235 -30.71 12.95 -13.66
N SER A 236 -30.22 12.76 -12.44
CA SER A 236 -30.98 13.11 -11.23
C SER A 236 -30.03 13.58 -10.13
N ARG A 237 -30.23 14.83 -9.70
CA ARG A 237 -29.64 15.46 -8.51
C ARG A 237 -30.33 14.93 -7.25
N SER A 238 -29.55 14.52 -6.27
CA SER A 238 -29.77 14.85 -4.86
C SER A 238 -28.57 14.42 -4.02
N ASN A 239 -28.18 15.32 -3.12
CA ASN A 239 -27.04 15.24 -2.24
C ASN A 239 -27.34 14.35 -1.02
N GLU A 240 -26.35 13.57 -0.60
CA GLU A 240 -25.98 13.33 0.79
C GLU A 240 -24.60 12.64 0.78
N GLU A 241 -23.58 13.35 1.24
CA GLU A 241 -22.18 12.90 1.24
C GLU A 241 -21.90 12.04 2.49
N GLU A 242 -22.02 10.73 2.38
CA GLU A 242 -21.23 9.83 3.21
C GLU A 242 -19.81 9.78 2.62
N LYS A 243 -18.87 10.50 3.26
CA LYS A 243 -17.45 10.48 2.89
C LYS A 243 -16.80 9.20 3.41
N GLU A 244 -16.89 8.15 2.62
CA GLU A 244 -15.94 7.04 2.70
C GLU A 244 -14.58 7.53 2.18
N PHE A 245 -13.70 7.92 3.11
CA PHE A 245 -12.37 8.42 2.76
C PHE A 245 -11.47 7.27 2.34
N THR A 246 -11.26 7.13 1.04
CA THR A 246 -10.25 6.22 0.51
C THR A 246 -8.84 6.69 0.96
N TRP A 247 -7.92 5.75 1.15
CA TRP A 247 -6.54 6.04 1.61
C TRP A 247 -5.78 7.02 0.71
N LYS A 248 -6.24 7.21 -0.53
CA LYS A 248 -5.66 8.11 -1.54
C LYS A 248 -6.14 9.56 -1.42
N GLU A 249 -7.20 9.84 -0.67
CA GLU A 249 -7.94 11.12 -0.78
C GLU A 249 -7.70 12.12 0.36
N LEU A 250 -6.59 12.06 1.09
CA LEU A 250 -6.21 13.15 2.00
C LEU A 250 -4.69 13.31 2.09
N ASP A 251 -4.20 14.36 1.44
CA ASP A 251 -2.88 14.91 1.69
C ASP A 251 -2.91 15.65 3.05
N CYS A 252 -2.16 15.15 4.03
CA CYS A 252 -2.04 15.77 5.36
C CYS A 252 -1.26 17.10 5.32
N GLY A 253 -0.68 17.50 4.17
CA GLY A 253 0.11 18.72 3.99
C GLY A 253 -0.61 20.04 4.30
N ASN A 254 -1.94 20.07 4.23
CA ASN A 254 -2.72 21.30 4.42
C ASN A 254 -2.93 21.73 5.89
N ILE A 255 -2.48 20.94 6.87
CA ILE A 255 -2.63 21.30 8.30
C ILE A 255 -1.47 22.18 8.80
N ILE A 256 -0.37 22.31 8.06
CA ILE A 256 0.86 22.99 8.53
C ILE A 256 1.32 24.16 7.62
N GLY A 257 0.72 24.36 6.45
CA GLY A 257 1.17 25.31 5.42
C GLY A 257 0.71 26.77 5.57
N GLY A 258 0.76 27.35 6.77
CA GLY A 258 0.66 28.80 6.91
C GLY A 258 2.02 29.47 6.66
N ARG A 259 2.24 29.92 5.41
CA ARG A 259 3.24 30.93 4.98
C ARG A 259 4.60 30.40 4.48
N GLY A 260 4.84 30.58 3.19
CA GLY A 260 6.17 30.57 2.55
C GLY A 260 6.17 29.86 1.20
N GLU A 261 5.93 30.59 0.12
CA GLU A 261 6.20 30.11 -1.25
C GLU A 261 7.70 29.82 -1.37
N GLY A 262 8.02 28.55 -1.62
CA GLY A 262 9.33 28.06 -2.03
C GLY A 262 9.09 26.87 -2.94
N ASP A 263 9.62 26.97 -4.16
CA ASP A 263 9.59 25.97 -5.23
C ASP A 263 9.95 24.57 -4.69
N PRO A 264 9.12 23.52 -4.88
CA PRO A 264 9.54 22.16 -4.55
C PRO A 264 10.47 21.68 -5.66
N GLY A 265 11.77 21.72 -5.39
CA GLY A 265 12.78 21.03 -6.19
C GLY A 265 12.51 19.51 -6.22
N PRO A 266 13.13 18.78 -7.17
CA PRO A 266 12.91 17.35 -7.31
C PRO A 266 13.22 16.63 -6.00
N SER A 267 12.33 15.71 -5.59
CA SER A 267 12.55 14.80 -4.48
C SER A 267 13.79 13.95 -4.78
N ASN A 268 14.93 14.39 -4.25
CA ASN A 268 16.14 13.59 -4.24
C ASN A 268 15.98 12.55 -3.14
N PHE A 269 15.39 11.42 -3.51
CA PHE A 269 15.56 10.16 -2.81
C PHE A 269 17.06 9.81 -2.88
N HIS A 270 17.63 9.44 -1.74
CA HIS A 270 19.07 9.24 -1.57
C HIS A 270 19.61 8.03 -2.33
#